data_AF-A0A336JYZ2-F1
#
_entry.id   AF-A0A336JYZ2-F1
#
_cell.length_a   1.000
_cell.length_b   1.000
_cell.length_c   1.000
_cell.angle_alpha   90.00
_cell.angle_beta   90.00
_cell.angle_gamma   90.00
#
_symmetry.space_group_name_H-M   'P 1'
#
loop_
_entity.id
_entity.type
_entity.pdbx_description
1 polymer ?
#
loop_
_entity_poly.entity_id
_entity_poly.type
_entity_poly.pdbx_seq_one_letter_code
_entity_poly.pdbx_strand_id
1 'polypeptide(L)'
;MPANLVAFMGGKREIKFSLGTSDPKLAEVIFREKNAEIERLWHEHLHGHQYAKLSQRQISALAGEFYQETIAAHRDNPGRAAEWDLELRRLREKKRRFLPIPPNFHLRMSFAKEADAFLERKGLRLSGQIQDLFIEEFVRAKVQAAEHIKKLAGGDWRPDPDAGRFAPSEALKSAGAVDAMDMFERYADEADLADKTRRSWRTKLKSLMEFVGHDDLAVSFH
;
A
#
# COMPACT_ATOMS: atom_id res chain seq x y z
N MET A 1 10.61 -10.89 15.66
CA MET A 1 9.99 -10.75 14.32
C MET A 1 10.85 -9.83 13.46
N PRO A 2 11.15 -10.22 12.21
CA PRO A 2 11.75 -9.33 11.20
C PRO A 2 11.00 -7.99 11.01
N ALA A 3 11.69 -6.92 10.60
CA ALA A 3 11.13 -5.57 10.54
C ALA A 3 10.01 -5.39 9.48
N ASN A 4 10.13 -6.07 8.33
CA ASN A 4 9.10 -6.16 7.30
C ASN A 4 7.82 -6.83 7.82
N LEU A 5 7.97 -7.79 8.73
CA LEU A 5 6.91 -8.53 9.39
C LEU A 5 6.12 -7.66 10.38
N VAL A 6 6.81 -6.78 11.11
CA VAL A 6 6.16 -5.78 11.98
C VAL A 6 5.37 -4.76 11.15
N ALA A 7 5.86 -4.37 9.97
CA ALA A 7 5.14 -3.48 9.05
C ALA A 7 3.90 -4.17 8.44
N PHE A 8 4.01 -5.44 8.07
CA PHE A 8 2.87 -6.27 7.66
C PHE A 8 1.75 -6.27 8.72
N MET A 9 2.14 -6.41 10.00
CA MET A 9 1.23 -6.43 11.14
C MET A 9 0.79 -5.06 11.66
N GLY A 10 1.04 -3.97 10.93
CA GLY A 10 0.64 -2.62 11.33
C GLY A 10 1.32 -2.14 12.62
N GLY A 11 2.60 -2.47 12.80
CA GLY A 11 3.41 -2.04 13.95
C GLY A 11 3.33 -2.95 15.18
N LYS A 12 2.47 -3.99 15.16
CA LYS A 12 2.36 -4.94 16.27
C LYS A 12 3.56 -5.90 16.27
N ARG A 13 4.11 -6.14 17.45
CA ARG A 13 5.22 -7.08 17.66
C ARG A 13 4.77 -8.44 18.20
N GLU A 14 3.50 -8.57 18.58
CA GLU A 14 2.92 -9.77 19.17
C GLU A 14 1.51 -10.02 18.61
N ILE A 15 1.20 -11.30 18.36
CA ILE A 15 -0.17 -11.79 18.09
C ILE A 15 -0.57 -12.66 19.29
N LYS A 16 -1.74 -12.39 19.87
CA LYS A 16 -2.31 -13.20 20.95
C LYS A 16 -3.65 -13.77 20.48
N PHE A 17 -3.83 -15.08 20.59
CA PHE A 17 -5.10 -15.77 20.38
C PHE A 17 -5.26 -16.89 21.41
N SER A 18 -6.50 -17.22 21.75
CA SER A 18 -6.81 -18.33 22.65
C SER A 18 -6.62 -19.66 21.91
N LEU A 19 -5.98 -20.63 22.58
CA LEU A 19 -5.79 -21.98 22.05
C LEU A 19 -7.02 -22.88 22.26
N GLY A 20 -8.05 -22.39 22.95
CA GLY A 20 -9.31 -23.11 23.16
C GLY A 20 -9.20 -24.35 24.06
N THR A 21 -8.09 -24.51 24.78
CA THR A 21 -7.84 -25.65 25.68
C THR A 21 -7.10 -25.20 26.94
N SER A 22 -7.38 -25.88 28.06
CA SER A 22 -6.67 -25.74 29.33
C SER A 22 -5.69 -26.89 29.60
N ASP A 23 -5.65 -27.92 28.75
CA ASP A 23 -4.69 -29.02 28.85
C ASP A 23 -3.31 -28.57 28.31
N PRO A 24 -2.25 -28.56 29.14
CA PRO A 24 -0.92 -28.11 28.74
C PRO A 24 -0.32 -28.88 27.56
N LYS A 25 -0.55 -30.20 27.47
CA LYS A 25 0.03 -31.02 26.38
C LYS A 25 -0.67 -30.75 25.06
N LEU A 26 -2.00 -30.62 25.11
CA LEU A 26 -2.80 -30.26 23.95
C LEU A 26 -2.53 -28.81 23.50
N ALA A 27 -2.32 -27.90 24.46
CA ALA A 27 -1.94 -26.50 24.18
C ALA A 27 -0.60 -26.41 23.44
N GLU A 28 0.40 -27.21 23.80
CA GLU A 28 1.68 -27.22 23.09
C GLU A 28 1.53 -27.64 21.63
N VAL A 29 0.74 -28.68 21.36
CA VAL A 29 0.51 -29.17 19.99
C VAL A 29 -0.23 -28.12 19.15
N ILE A 30 -1.33 -27.55 19.67
CA ILE A 30 -2.11 -26.51 18.98
C ILE A 30 -1.26 -25.24 18.76
N PHE A 31 -0.43 -24.87 19.74
CA PHE A 31 0.50 -23.74 19.62
C PHE A 31 1.50 -23.96 18.48
N ARG A 32 2.14 -25.14 18.41
CA ARG A 32 3.10 -25.46 17.34
C ARG A 32 2.43 -25.44 15.96
N GLU A 33 1.21 -25.96 15.85
CA GLU A 33 0.45 -25.96 14.59
C GLU A 33 0.10 -24.54 14.14
N LYS A 34 -0.43 -23.72 15.06
CA LYS A 34 -0.77 -22.31 14.77
C LYS A 34 0.46 -21.46 14.47
N ASN A 35 1.57 -21.71 15.15
CA ASN A 35 2.83 -21.04 14.87
C ASN A 35 3.37 -21.42 13.48
N ALA A 36 3.26 -22.69 13.07
CA ALA A 36 3.64 -23.13 11.74
C ALA A 36 2.73 -22.58 10.61
N GLU A 37 1.44 -22.38 10.88
CA GLU A 37 0.49 -21.72 9.96
C GLU A 37 0.88 -20.25 9.77
N ILE A 38 1.19 -19.56 10.88
CA ILE A 38 1.67 -18.19 10.89
C ILE A 38 3.02 -18.07 10.16
N GLU A 39 3.97 -18.97 10.43
CA GLU A 39 5.25 -19.03 9.72
C GLU A 39 5.07 -19.28 8.23
N ARG A 40 4.14 -20.15 7.79
CA ARG A 40 3.83 -20.33 6.36
C ARG A 40 3.25 -19.08 5.73
N LEU A 41 2.27 -18.45 6.36
CA LEU A 41 1.74 -17.15 5.93
C LEU A 41 2.86 -16.12 5.81
N TRP A 42 3.79 -16.11 6.78
CA TRP A 42 4.95 -15.22 6.76
C TRP A 42 5.91 -15.54 5.62
N HIS A 43 6.22 -16.82 5.40
CA HIS A 43 7.07 -17.24 4.30
C HIS A 43 6.43 -16.89 2.95
N GLU A 44 5.15 -17.19 2.74
CA GLU A 44 4.43 -16.89 1.50
C GLU A 44 4.31 -15.38 1.23
N HIS A 45 4.15 -14.55 2.26
CA HIS A 45 3.91 -13.11 2.10
C HIS A 45 5.18 -12.24 2.18
N LEU A 46 6.27 -12.72 2.78
CA LEU A 46 7.47 -11.89 3.04
C LEU A 46 8.74 -12.35 2.34
N HIS A 47 8.80 -13.53 1.72
CA HIS A 47 9.97 -13.88 0.92
C HIS A 47 10.03 -13.01 -0.35
N GLY A 48 11.02 -12.11 -0.39
CA GLY A 48 11.35 -11.27 -1.55
C GLY A 48 10.47 -10.02 -1.75
N HIS A 49 9.51 -9.74 -0.87
CA HIS A 49 8.53 -8.66 -1.07
C HIS A 49 8.65 -7.60 0.03
N GLN A 50 8.95 -6.35 -0.35
CA GLN A 50 9.00 -5.21 0.57
C GLN A 50 7.66 -4.48 0.58
N TYR A 51 7.10 -4.23 1.77
CA TYR A 51 5.92 -3.38 1.94
C TYR A 51 6.35 -1.91 1.95
N ALA A 52 5.75 -1.10 1.07
CA ALA A 52 6.05 0.31 0.99
C ALA A 52 5.55 1.05 2.23
N LYS A 53 6.40 1.91 2.80
CA LYS A 53 6.03 2.82 3.88
C LYS A 53 5.67 4.17 3.27
N LEU A 54 4.38 4.47 3.20
CA LEU A 54 3.89 5.72 2.64
C LEU A 54 3.49 6.69 3.75
N SER A 55 3.87 7.96 3.58
CA SER A 55 3.29 9.08 4.31
C SER A 55 1.85 9.34 3.84
N GLN A 56 1.09 10.07 4.64
CA GLN A 56 -0.26 10.50 4.25
C GLN A 56 -0.26 11.33 2.94
N ARG A 57 0.77 12.16 2.72
CA ARG A 57 0.92 12.94 1.48
C ARG A 57 1.13 12.03 0.27
N GLN A 58 1.90 10.96 0.42
CA GLN A 58 2.09 9.95 -0.62
C GLN A 58 0.82 9.15 -0.90
N ILE A 59 0.08 8.77 0.15
CA ILE A 59 -1.22 8.10 -0.01
C ILE A 59 -2.19 8.99 -0.81
N SER A 60 -2.24 10.28 -0.50
CA SER A 60 -3.04 11.26 -1.25
C SER A 60 -2.62 11.34 -2.71
N ALA A 61 -1.31 11.39 -3.00
CA ALA A 61 -0.81 11.41 -4.37
C ALA A 61 -1.16 10.13 -5.14
N LEU A 62 -1.04 8.97 -4.48
CA LEU A 62 -1.36 7.67 -5.08
C LEU A 62 -2.86 7.52 -5.40
N ALA A 63 -3.74 8.01 -4.52
CA ALA A 63 -5.17 8.09 -4.80
C ALA A 63 -5.49 9.09 -5.93
N GLY A 64 -4.70 10.18 -6.02
CA GLY A 64 -4.76 11.13 -7.12
C GLY A 64 -4.40 10.52 -8.47
N GLU A 65 -3.37 9.65 -8.53
CA GLU A 65 -3.05 8.92 -9.76
C GLU A 65 -4.22 8.04 -10.22
N PHE A 66 -4.85 7.30 -9.31
CA PHE A 66 -6.04 6.52 -9.63
C PHE A 66 -7.17 7.40 -10.20
N TYR A 67 -7.44 8.55 -9.58
CA TYR A 67 -8.42 9.52 -10.08
C TYR A 67 -8.08 9.97 -11.49
N GLN A 68 -6.83 10.40 -11.73
CA GLN A 68 -6.39 10.91 -13.04
C GLN A 68 -6.46 9.83 -14.12
N GLU A 69 -6.03 8.60 -13.83
CA GLU A 69 -6.17 7.45 -14.75
C GLU A 69 -7.63 7.18 -15.09
N THR A 70 -8.51 7.22 -14.08
CA THR A 70 -9.94 6.96 -14.28
C THR A 70 -10.60 8.04 -15.13
N ILE A 71 -10.29 9.32 -14.88
CA ILE A 71 -10.77 10.43 -15.71
C ILE A 71 -10.21 10.30 -17.13
N ALA A 72 -8.91 10.07 -17.30
CA ALA A 72 -8.28 9.95 -18.60
C ALA A 72 -8.90 8.84 -19.46
N ALA A 73 -9.26 7.70 -18.85
CA ALA A 73 -9.90 6.59 -19.54
C ALA A 73 -11.33 6.89 -20.03
N HIS A 74 -12.01 7.87 -19.44
CA HIS A 74 -13.43 8.17 -19.73
C HIS A 74 -13.66 9.57 -20.29
N ARG A 75 -12.67 10.46 -20.29
CA ARG A 75 -12.84 11.88 -20.63
C ARG A 75 -13.42 12.10 -22.02
N ASP A 76 -13.02 11.29 -22.99
CA ASP A 76 -13.43 11.46 -24.40
C ASP A 76 -14.75 10.73 -24.68
N ASN A 77 -14.99 9.63 -23.96
CA ASN A 77 -16.17 8.78 -24.12
C ASN A 77 -16.70 8.35 -22.74
N PRO A 78 -17.39 9.24 -22.01
CA PRO A 78 -17.80 8.97 -20.63
C PRO A 78 -18.98 8.00 -20.52
N GLY A 79 -19.55 7.54 -21.64
CA GLY A 79 -20.72 6.65 -21.65
C GLY A 79 -22.01 7.37 -21.26
N ARG A 80 -22.96 6.64 -20.68
CA ARG A 80 -24.27 7.21 -20.31
C ARG A 80 -24.29 7.67 -18.85
N ALA A 81 -24.83 8.85 -18.57
CA ALA A 81 -24.96 9.37 -17.20
C ALA A 81 -25.74 8.42 -16.27
N ALA A 82 -26.73 7.69 -16.79
CA ALA A 82 -27.50 6.71 -16.04
C ALA A 82 -26.67 5.51 -15.54
N GLU A 83 -25.62 5.11 -16.27
CA GLU A 83 -24.70 4.05 -15.86
C GLU A 83 -23.88 4.49 -14.64
N TRP A 84 -23.44 5.76 -14.63
CA TRP A 84 -22.75 6.35 -13.48
C TRP A 84 -23.66 6.58 -12.28
N ASP A 85 -24.94 6.88 -12.49
CA ASP A 85 -25.93 6.91 -11.40
C ASP A 85 -26.06 5.56 -10.70
N LEU A 86 -26.09 4.47 -11.49
CA LEU A 86 -26.12 3.12 -10.95
C LEU A 86 -24.82 2.79 -10.20
N GLU A 87 -23.66 3.16 -10.75
CA GLU A 87 -22.37 2.95 -10.09
C GLU A 87 -22.26 3.72 -8.77
N LEU A 88 -22.68 4.99 -8.74
CA LEU A 88 -22.70 5.79 -7.50
C LEU A 88 -23.63 5.20 -6.44
N ARG A 89 -24.78 4.62 -6.84
CA ARG A 89 -25.65 3.88 -5.90
C ARG A 89 -24.95 2.64 -5.35
N ARG A 90 -24.33 1.83 -6.21
CA ARG A 90 -23.54 0.66 -5.79
C ARG A 90 -22.40 1.04 -4.85
N LEU A 91 -21.67 2.13 -5.15
CA LEU A 91 -20.61 2.64 -4.28
C LEU A 91 -21.13 3.08 -2.92
N ARG A 92 -22.27 3.79 -2.87
CA ARG A 92 -22.91 4.17 -1.60
C ARG A 92 -23.34 2.96 -0.78
N GLU A 93 -23.94 1.96 -1.42
CA GLU A 93 -24.34 0.71 -0.75
C GLU A 93 -23.13 -0.08 -0.26
N LYS A 94 -22.08 -0.17 -1.08
CA LYS A 94 -20.84 -0.91 -0.76
C LYS A 94 -20.01 -0.25 0.35
N LYS A 95 -20.15 1.08 0.52
CA LYS A 95 -19.61 1.85 1.65
C LYS A 95 -20.49 1.75 2.91
N ARG A 96 -21.77 1.40 2.75
CA ARG A 96 -22.71 1.33 3.87
C ARG A 96 -22.37 0.09 4.71
N ARG A 97 -21.89 0.36 5.92
CA ARG A 97 -21.58 -0.65 6.92
C ARG A 97 -22.83 -1.48 7.24
N PHE A 98 -22.80 -2.76 6.86
CA PHE A 98 -23.90 -3.69 7.10
C PHE A 98 -23.73 -4.55 8.37
N LEU A 99 -22.50 -4.62 8.90
CA LEU A 99 -22.15 -5.43 10.08
C LEU A 99 -21.45 -4.57 11.15
N PRO A 100 -21.49 -4.95 12.44
CA PRO A 100 -20.82 -4.22 13.53
C PRO A 100 -19.29 -4.40 13.53
N ILE A 101 -18.63 -4.14 12.39
CA ILE A 101 -17.19 -4.28 12.19
C ILE A 101 -16.51 -2.90 12.04
N PRO A 102 -15.28 -2.66 12.55
CA PRO A 102 -14.65 -1.33 12.45
C PRO A 102 -14.69 -0.73 11.03
N PRO A 103 -14.88 0.60 10.88
CA PRO A 103 -15.09 1.25 9.58
C PRO A 103 -14.03 0.90 8.52
N ASN A 104 -12.75 0.95 8.89
CA ASN A 104 -11.62 0.70 7.99
C ASN A 104 -11.61 -0.76 7.50
N PHE A 105 -11.99 -1.68 8.39
CA PHE A 105 -12.09 -3.09 8.04
C PHE A 105 -13.21 -3.36 7.04
N HIS A 106 -14.37 -2.69 7.18
CA HIS A 106 -15.45 -2.81 6.20
C HIS A 106 -15.02 -2.31 4.81
N LEU A 107 -14.36 -1.15 4.75
CA LEU A 107 -13.84 -0.64 3.47
C LEU A 107 -12.78 -1.56 2.89
N ARG A 108 -11.86 -2.10 3.70
CA ARG A 108 -10.89 -3.09 3.25
C ARG A 108 -11.59 -4.31 2.65
N MET A 109 -12.53 -4.93 3.34
CA MET A 109 -13.27 -6.09 2.80
C MET A 109 -13.96 -5.78 1.47
N SER A 110 -14.58 -4.61 1.37
CA SER A 110 -15.32 -4.21 0.19
C SER A 110 -14.41 -3.88 -1.00
N PHE A 111 -13.29 -3.19 -0.77
CA PHE A 111 -12.53 -2.54 -1.84
C PHE A 111 -11.11 -3.09 -2.04
N ALA A 112 -10.61 -3.97 -1.16
CA ALA A 112 -9.24 -4.51 -1.25
C ALA A 112 -8.92 -5.08 -2.63
N LYS A 113 -9.78 -5.94 -3.19
CA LYS A 113 -9.52 -6.53 -4.52
C LYS A 113 -9.22 -5.49 -5.61
N GLU A 114 -9.94 -4.38 -5.61
CA GLU A 114 -9.76 -3.34 -6.63
C GLU A 114 -8.57 -2.43 -6.32
N ALA A 115 -8.41 -2.08 -5.04
CA ALA A 115 -7.28 -1.29 -4.55
C ALA A 115 -5.95 -2.04 -4.75
N ASP A 116 -5.90 -3.33 -4.43
CA ASP A 116 -4.73 -4.19 -4.57
C ASP A 116 -4.38 -4.38 -6.05
N ALA A 117 -5.36 -4.58 -6.94
CA ALA A 117 -5.11 -4.63 -8.38
C ALA A 117 -4.54 -3.32 -8.94
N PHE A 118 -4.90 -2.16 -8.38
CA PHE A 118 -4.28 -0.89 -8.72
C PHE A 118 -2.85 -0.80 -8.17
N LEU A 119 -2.63 -1.15 -6.90
CA LEU A 119 -1.31 -1.17 -6.26
C LEU A 119 -0.34 -2.11 -6.98
N GLU A 120 -0.79 -3.28 -7.41
CA GLU A 120 0.00 -4.24 -8.18
C GLU A 120 0.47 -3.67 -9.52
N ARG A 121 -0.38 -2.96 -10.26
CA ARG A 121 0.03 -2.26 -11.49
C ARG A 121 1.06 -1.16 -11.24
N LYS A 122 1.07 -0.61 -10.03
CA LYS A 122 2.05 0.38 -9.56
C LYS A 122 3.31 -0.26 -8.96
N GLY A 123 3.40 -1.59 -8.91
CA GLY A 123 4.51 -2.30 -8.27
C GLY A 123 4.58 -2.10 -6.76
N LEU A 124 3.47 -1.69 -6.12
CA LEU A 124 3.40 -1.40 -4.69
C LEU A 124 2.66 -2.49 -3.93
N ARG A 125 3.11 -2.76 -2.71
CA ARG A 125 2.37 -3.54 -1.73
C ARG A 125 2.27 -2.77 -0.42
N LEU A 126 1.06 -2.62 0.09
CA LEU A 126 0.77 -1.94 1.34
C LEU A 126 0.20 -2.94 2.34
N SER A 127 0.40 -2.69 3.63
CA SER A 127 -0.10 -3.54 4.70
C SER A 127 -0.55 -2.72 5.91
N GLY A 128 -1.35 -3.37 6.77
CA GLY A 128 -1.80 -2.79 8.04
C GLY A 128 -2.44 -1.41 7.88
N GLN A 129 -2.10 -0.49 8.78
CA GLN A 129 -2.70 0.85 8.82
C GLN A 129 -2.49 1.65 7.53
N ILE A 130 -1.34 1.51 6.86
CA ILE A 130 -1.07 2.23 5.61
C ILE A 130 -2.01 1.77 4.50
N GLN A 131 -2.30 0.47 4.42
CA GLN A 131 -3.29 -0.05 3.48
C GLN A 131 -4.71 0.44 3.82
N ASP A 132 -5.07 0.50 5.11
CA ASP A 132 -6.38 1.04 5.53
C ASP A 132 -6.54 2.50 5.08
N LEU A 133 -5.54 3.34 5.36
CA LEU A 133 -5.53 4.75 4.96
C LEU A 133 -5.57 4.92 3.44
N PHE A 134 -4.84 4.07 2.71
CA PHE A 134 -4.89 4.07 1.25
C PHE A 134 -6.27 3.70 0.72
N ILE A 135 -6.90 2.64 1.25
CA ILE A 135 -8.22 2.20 0.80
C ILE A 135 -9.27 3.29 1.06
N GLU A 136 -9.17 4.01 2.19
CA GLU A 136 -10.05 5.16 2.46
C GLU A 136 -9.92 6.26 1.40
N GLU A 137 -8.69 6.71 1.09
CA GLU A 137 -8.46 7.74 0.09
C GLU A 137 -8.77 7.27 -1.34
N PHE A 138 -8.48 6.01 -1.65
CA PHE A 138 -8.84 5.35 -2.90
C PHE A 138 -10.36 5.37 -3.12
N VAL A 139 -11.15 5.02 -2.11
CA VAL A 139 -12.63 5.05 -2.20
C VAL A 139 -13.14 6.48 -2.38
N ARG A 140 -12.52 7.48 -1.73
CA ARG A 140 -12.86 8.89 -1.95
C ARG A 140 -12.57 9.32 -3.38
N ALA A 141 -11.39 8.98 -3.90
CA ALA A 141 -11.00 9.25 -5.29
C ALA A 141 -11.94 8.58 -6.29
N LYS A 142 -12.34 7.33 -6.04
CA LYS A 142 -13.29 6.59 -6.88
C LYS A 142 -14.67 7.24 -6.93
N VAL A 143 -15.20 7.67 -5.79
CA VAL A 143 -16.50 8.38 -5.75
C VAL A 143 -16.39 9.70 -6.52
N GLN A 144 -15.34 10.48 -6.28
CA GLN A 144 -15.13 11.75 -6.99
C GLN A 144 -15.03 11.55 -8.51
N ALA A 145 -14.26 10.56 -8.97
CA ALA A 145 -14.14 10.24 -10.39
C ALA A 145 -15.51 9.89 -11.00
N ALA A 146 -16.28 9.01 -10.34
CA ALA A 146 -17.61 8.63 -10.82
C ALA A 146 -18.59 9.81 -10.86
N GLU A 147 -18.55 10.71 -9.86
CA GLU A 147 -19.36 11.93 -9.85
C GLU A 147 -18.97 12.89 -10.97
N HIS A 148 -17.67 13.03 -11.26
CA HIS A 148 -17.21 13.89 -12.35
C HIS A 148 -17.52 13.30 -13.72
N ILE A 149 -17.26 12.01 -13.95
CA ILE A 149 -17.58 11.35 -15.23
C ILE A 149 -19.08 11.38 -15.50
N LYS A 150 -19.92 11.27 -14.46
CA LYS A 150 -21.37 11.49 -14.61
C LYS A 150 -21.70 12.87 -15.19
N LYS A 151 -21.02 13.94 -14.74
CA LYS A 151 -21.21 15.30 -15.28
C LYS A 151 -20.79 15.37 -16.74
N LEU A 152 -19.62 14.81 -17.08
CA LEU A 152 -19.15 14.71 -18.47
C LEU A 152 -20.16 13.97 -19.36
N ALA A 153 -20.67 12.83 -18.89
CA ALA A 153 -21.70 12.04 -19.57
C ALA A 153 -23.04 12.77 -19.72
N GLY A 154 -23.29 13.78 -18.88
CA GLY A 154 -24.43 14.70 -18.97
C GLY A 154 -24.18 15.90 -19.90
N GLY A 155 -23.01 16.01 -20.52
CA GLY A 155 -22.62 17.10 -21.42
C GLY A 155 -21.95 18.29 -20.73
N ASP A 156 -21.65 18.20 -19.43
CA ASP A 156 -20.91 19.24 -18.71
C ASP A 156 -19.41 18.96 -18.77
N TRP A 157 -18.73 19.55 -19.76
CA TRP A 157 -17.30 19.36 -20.04
C TRP A 157 -16.35 20.26 -19.25
N ARG A 158 -16.85 21.01 -18.26
CA ARG A 158 -15.99 21.83 -17.41
C ARG A 158 -15.05 20.93 -16.59
N PRO A 159 -13.82 21.38 -16.29
CA PRO A 159 -12.92 20.62 -15.43
C PRO A 159 -13.51 20.43 -14.03
N ASP A 160 -13.13 19.34 -13.36
CA ASP A 160 -13.49 19.12 -11.95
C ASP A 160 -12.82 20.19 -11.07
N PRO A 161 -13.59 21.05 -10.38
CA PRO A 161 -13.03 22.07 -9.50
C PRO A 161 -12.21 21.49 -8.35
N ASP A 162 -12.48 20.25 -7.94
CA ASP A 162 -11.81 19.58 -6.82
C ASP A 162 -10.68 18.65 -7.25
N ALA A 163 -10.30 18.61 -8.54
CA ALA A 163 -9.21 17.76 -9.04
C ALA A 163 -7.86 18.08 -8.37
N GLY A 164 -7.66 19.33 -7.94
CA GLY A 164 -6.42 19.81 -7.31
C GLY A 164 -6.25 19.43 -5.83
N ARG A 165 -7.19 18.70 -5.21
CA ARG A 165 -7.11 18.36 -3.78
C ARG A 165 -6.06 17.29 -3.45
N PHE A 166 -5.63 16.51 -4.44
CA PHE A 166 -4.64 15.45 -4.25
C PHE A 166 -3.24 16.04 -4.18
N ALA A 167 -2.37 15.41 -3.37
CA ALA A 167 -0.95 15.74 -3.42
C ALA A 167 -0.37 15.47 -4.83
N PRO A 168 0.63 16.25 -5.26
CA PRO A 168 1.23 16.10 -6.57
C PRO A 168 2.01 14.77 -6.68
N SER A 169 2.07 14.19 -7.88
CA SER A 169 2.69 12.88 -8.15
C SER A 169 4.17 12.80 -7.72
N GLU A 170 4.87 13.93 -7.72
CA GLU A 170 6.25 14.09 -7.24
C GLU A 170 6.40 13.68 -5.77
N ALA A 171 5.31 13.75 -4.98
CA ALA A 171 5.32 13.28 -3.61
C ALA A 171 5.55 11.76 -3.51
N LEU A 172 5.28 10.98 -4.57
CA LEU A 172 5.54 9.54 -4.61
C LEU A 172 7.02 9.22 -4.80
N LYS A 173 7.82 10.13 -5.37
CA LYS A 173 9.27 9.92 -5.52
C LYS A 173 9.98 9.82 -4.17
N SER A 174 9.46 10.46 -3.14
CA SER A 174 10.00 10.33 -1.77
C SER A 174 9.58 9.03 -1.06
N ALA A 175 8.82 8.14 -1.71
CA ALA A 175 8.32 6.91 -1.12
C ALA A 175 9.23 5.69 -1.32
N GLY A 176 10.23 5.82 -2.21
CA GLY A 176 11.00 4.68 -2.72
C GLY A 176 12.51 4.82 -2.68
N ALA A 177 13.06 6.01 -2.44
CA ALA A 177 14.48 6.14 -2.13
C ALA A 177 14.70 5.65 -0.69
N VAL A 178 14.75 4.33 -0.50
CA VAL A 178 15.59 3.80 0.57
C VAL A 178 16.99 4.18 0.16
N ASP A 179 17.49 5.25 0.76
CA ASP A 179 18.86 5.71 0.57
C ASP A 179 19.78 4.47 0.69
N ALA A 180 20.51 4.18 -0.40
CA ALA A 180 21.32 2.97 -0.48
C ALA A 180 22.34 2.90 0.68
N MET A 181 22.74 4.06 1.20
CA MET A 181 23.59 4.16 2.38
C MET A 181 22.83 3.77 3.64
N ASP A 182 21.62 4.29 3.87
CA ASP A 182 20.78 3.91 5.02
C ASP A 182 20.46 2.40 5.03
N MET A 183 20.24 1.79 3.86
CA MET A 183 20.07 0.33 3.77
C MET A 183 21.37 -0.40 4.16
N PHE A 184 22.50 0.04 3.62
CA PHE A 184 23.80 -0.56 3.91
C PHE A 184 24.16 -0.45 5.39
N GLU A 185 23.88 0.69 6.04
CA GLU A 185 24.18 0.88 7.45
C GLU A 185 23.35 -0.07 8.33
N ARG A 186 22.07 -0.28 8.01
CA ARG A 186 21.24 -1.28 8.71
C ARG A 186 21.77 -2.70 8.51
N TYR A 187 22.15 -3.06 7.29
CA TYR A 187 22.78 -4.36 7.02
C TYR A 187 24.10 -4.52 7.80
N ALA A 188 24.91 -3.47 7.86
CA ALA A 188 26.17 -3.51 8.59
C ALA A 188 25.98 -3.73 10.09
N ASP A 189 24.95 -3.12 10.67
CA ASP A 189 24.57 -3.34 12.06
C ASP A 189 24.02 -4.76 12.28
N GLU A 190 23.16 -5.28 11.40
CA GLU A 190 22.60 -6.64 11.50
C GLU A 190 23.66 -7.75 11.31
N ALA A 191 24.63 -7.53 10.43
CA ALA A 191 25.70 -8.47 10.13
C ALA A 191 26.92 -8.36 11.06
N ASP A 192 26.87 -7.47 12.05
CA ASP A 192 27.99 -7.12 12.96
C ASP A 192 29.30 -6.89 12.20
N LEU A 193 29.22 -6.10 11.12
CA LEU A 193 30.35 -5.86 10.24
C LEU A 193 31.45 -5.09 10.97
N ALA A 194 32.67 -5.63 10.94
CA ALA A 194 33.83 -4.94 11.49
C ALA A 194 33.98 -3.53 10.89
N ASP A 195 34.32 -2.55 11.73
CA ASP A 195 34.45 -1.13 11.39
C ASP A 195 35.24 -0.85 10.09
N LYS A 196 36.35 -1.58 9.90
CA LYS A 196 37.19 -1.46 8.71
C LYS A 196 36.46 -1.89 7.44
N THR A 197 35.67 -2.95 7.54
CA THR A 197 34.86 -3.48 6.43
C THR A 197 33.70 -2.53 6.15
N ARG A 198 32.99 -2.07 7.18
CA ARG A 198 31.91 -1.07 7.04
C ARG A 198 32.38 0.17 6.29
N ARG A 199 33.52 0.76 6.68
CA ARG A 199 34.10 1.94 6.02
C ARG A 199 34.48 1.67 4.56
N SER A 200 35.12 0.53 4.27
CA SER A 200 35.52 0.17 2.90
C SER A 200 34.32 0.04 1.96
N TRP A 201 33.26 -0.63 2.41
CA TRP A 201 32.04 -0.81 1.64
C TRP A 201 31.25 0.50 1.47
N ARG A 202 31.25 1.37 2.49
CA ARG A 202 30.67 2.72 2.40
C ARG A 202 31.26 3.53 1.25
N THR A 203 32.58 3.51 1.11
CA THR A 203 33.29 4.22 0.03
C THR A 203 32.91 3.66 -1.33
N LYS A 204 32.85 2.33 -1.48
CA LYS A 204 32.47 1.68 -2.75
C LYS A 204 31.03 2.00 -3.14
N LEU A 205 30.10 2.00 -2.18
CA LEU A 205 28.71 2.39 -2.41
C LEU A 205 28.59 3.85 -2.82
N LYS A 206 29.35 4.77 -2.20
CA LYS A 206 29.41 6.18 -2.65
C LYS A 206 29.86 6.31 -4.09
N SER A 207 30.96 5.65 -4.47
CA SER A 207 31.43 5.69 -5.85
C SER A 207 30.45 5.05 -6.84
N LEU A 208 29.71 4.02 -6.42
CA LEU A 208 28.65 3.42 -7.23
C LEU A 208 27.48 4.39 -7.43
N MET A 209 27.02 5.07 -6.37
CA MET A 209 25.95 6.06 -6.46
C MET A 209 26.36 7.27 -7.31
N GLU A 210 27.60 7.75 -7.17
CA GLU A 210 28.17 8.81 -8.02
C GLU A 210 28.23 8.38 -9.49
N PHE A 211 28.57 7.12 -9.76
CA PHE A 211 28.63 6.59 -11.13
C PHE A 211 27.24 6.40 -11.75
N VAL A 212 26.27 5.91 -10.98
CA VAL A 212 24.90 5.62 -11.45
C VAL A 212 24.03 6.88 -11.53
N GLY A 213 24.36 7.93 -10.77
CA GLY A 213 23.71 9.24 -10.82
C GLY A 213 22.38 9.32 -10.06
N HIS A 214 22.02 8.27 -9.32
CA HIS A 214 20.89 8.24 -8.40
C HIS A 214 21.23 7.36 -7.17
N ASP A 215 20.55 7.62 -6.05
CA ASP A 215 20.77 7.01 -4.73
C ASP A 215 19.66 6.04 -4.30
N ASP A 216 18.71 5.78 -5.20
CA ASP A 216 17.62 4.82 -4.99
C ASP A 216 17.97 3.42 -5.51
N LEU A 217 17.70 2.41 -4.69
CA LEU A 217 17.81 0.99 -5.05
C LEU A 217 16.58 0.48 -5.81
N ALA A 218 15.79 1.38 -6.39
CA ALA A 218 14.65 1.00 -7.23
C ALA A 218 15.20 0.37 -8.51
N VAL A 219 15.00 -0.94 -8.65
CA VAL A 219 15.35 -1.64 -9.89
C VAL A 219 14.42 -1.13 -10.98
N SER A 220 14.96 -0.25 -11.82
CA SER A 220 14.32 0.17 -13.06
C SER A 220 14.31 -1.02 -14.01
N PHE A 221 13.28 -1.85 -13.97
CA PHE A 221 13.01 -2.78 -15.06
C PHE A 221 12.36 -2.00 -16.20
N HIS A 222 13.11 -1.86 -17.30
CA HIS A 222 12.63 -1.34 -18.59
C HIS A 222 11.64 -2.30 -19.24
#